data_AF-A0A7G8FXY6-F1
#
_entry.id   AF-A0A7G8FXY6-F1
#
_cell.length_a   1.000
_cell.length_b   1.000
_cell.length_c   1.000
_cell.angle_alpha   90.00
_cell.angle_beta   90.00
_cell.angle_gamma   90.00
#
_symmetry.space_group_name_H-M   'P 1'
#
loop_
_entity.id
_entity.type
_entity.pdbx_description
1 polymer ?
#
loop_
_entity_poly.entity_id
_entity_poly.type
_entity_poly.pdbx_seq_one_letter_code
_entity_poly.pdbx_strand_id
1 'polypeptide(L)'
;MTYLYAVLGIAMLTGIMAMFEMGLSLTSQQSLLSPPNDAYTGGRPEQRDDQRWMELLSDSDALDVIGRNLSSQSLCDQLLCRVSEAQEKRCTGENAYEAGYDTLGEFSASSITDSGHPFPRACVFSKGAHRVLIVPEEKEPGAPYGLYSCLTNSLNSAGLCSFEG
;
A
#
# COMPACT_ATOMS: atom_id res chain seq x y z
N MET A 1 46.96 -41.88 -4.06
CA MET A 1 47.16 -40.51 -3.52
C MET A 1 46.13 -39.50 -4.08
N THR A 2 44.88 -39.90 -4.29
CA THR A 2 43.79 -39.04 -4.80
C THR A 2 42.82 -38.59 -3.70
N TYR A 3 42.73 -39.35 -2.60
CA TYR A 3 41.82 -39.08 -1.48
C TYR A 3 42.22 -37.88 -0.60
N LEU A 4 43.51 -37.51 -0.56
CA LEU A 4 43.96 -36.37 0.26
C LEU A 4 43.50 -35.02 -0.30
N TYR A 5 43.37 -34.88 -1.63
CA TYR A 5 42.92 -33.64 -2.26
C TYR A 5 41.41 -33.42 -2.10
N ALA A 6 40.61 -34.49 -2.08
CA ALA A 6 39.17 -34.40 -1.88
C ALA A 6 38.81 -33.95 -0.45
N VAL A 7 39.53 -34.47 0.56
CA VAL A 7 39.32 -34.08 1.97
C VAL A 7 39.71 -32.62 2.21
N LEU A 8 40.75 -32.13 1.54
CA LEU A 8 41.20 -30.75 1.67
C LEU A 8 40.21 -29.76 1.02
N GLY A 9 39.55 -30.15 -0.07
CA GLY A 9 38.49 -29.35 -0.70
C GLY A 9 37.22 -29.26 0.15
N ILE A 10 36.79 -30.37 0.78
CA ILE A 10 35.61 -30.38 1.65
C ILE A 10 35.84 -29.53 2.91
N ALA A 11 37.05 -29.57 3.48
CA ALA A 11 37.41 -28.76 4.65
C ALA A 11 37.44 -27.24 4.37
N MET A 12 37.84 -26.82 3.15
CA MET A 12 37.76 -25.40 2.77
C MET A 12 36.30 -24.92 2.61
N LEU A 13 35.44 -25.74 2.02
CA LEU A 13 34.03 -25.37 1.79
C LEU A 13 33.24 -25.26 3.10
N THR A 14 33.49 -26.15 4.07
CA THR A 14 32.85 -26.05 5.40
C THR A 14 33.34 -24.85 6.21
N GLY A 15 34.61 -24.46 6.06
CA GLY A 15 35.16 -23.27 6.70
C GLY A 15 34.51 -21.95 6.26
N ILE A 16 34.18 -21.82 4.97
CA ILE A 16 33.53 -20.61 4.44
C ILE A 16 32.09 -20.50 4.97
N MET A 17 31.36 -21.61 5.03
CA MET A 17 29.98 -21.62 5.54
C MET A 17 29.91 -21.22 7.02
N ALA A 18 30.86 -21.69 7.84
CA ALA A 18 30.94 -21.32 9.26
C ALA A 18 31.24 -19.81 9.48
N MET A 19 32.04 -19.19 8.61
CA MET A 19 32.29 -17.74 8.70
C MET A 19 31.07 -16.91 8.28
N PHE A 20 30.27 -17.37 7.31
CA PHE A 20 29.03 -16.69 6.94
C PHE A 20 27.99 -16.71 8.05
N GLU A 21 27.82 -17.84 8.76
CA GLU A 21 26.87 -17.94 9.87
C GLU A 21 27.30 -17.12 11.11
N MET A 22 28.61 -17.04 11.40
CA MET A 22 29.11 -16.14 12.45
C MET A 22 29.09 -14.66 12.05
N GLY A 23 29.30 -14.34 10.77
CA GLY A 23 29.21 -12.97 10.26
C GLY A 23 27.78 -12.41 10.31
N LEU A 24 26.78 -13.26 10.06
CA LEU A 24 25.36 -12.90 10.22
C LEU A 24 24.95 -12.75 11.69
N SER A 25 25.54 -13.52 12.61
CA SER A 25 25.23 -13.37 14.05
C SER A 25 25.76 -12.05 14.62
N LEU A 26 26.92 -11.57 14.15
CA LEU A 26 27.51 -10.28 14.57
C LEU A 26 26.81 -9.05 13.95
N THR A 27 26.11 -9.21 12.83
CA THR A 27 25.31 -8.13 12.20
C THR A 27 23.87 -8.06 12.73
N SER A 28 23.48 -8.96 13.64
CA SER A 28 22.18 -8.89 14.35
C SER A 28 22.08 -7.75 15.37
N GLN A 29 23.10 -6.88 15.50
CA GLN A 29 22.97 -5.58 16.16
C GLN A 29 22.15 -4.59 15.31
N GLN A 30 20.91 -4.95 14.98
CA GLN A 30 19.92 -4.06 14.35
C GLN A 30 19.41 -2.94 15.28
N SER A 31 19.97 -2.77 16.49
CA SER A 31 19.51 -1.75 17.44
C SER A 31 20.10 -0.34 17.20
N LEU A 32 20.98 -0.14 16.21
CA LEU A 32 21.61 1.15 15.92
C LEU A 32 21.06 1.88 14.68
N LEU A 33 20.08 1.29 14.00
CA LEU A 33 19.36 1.90 12.89
C LEU A 33 17.86 1.70 13.10
N SER A 34 17.35 2.04 14.29
CA SER A 34 15.91 2.18 14.44
C SER A 34 15.46 3.21 13.39
N PRO A 35 14.69 2.81 12.36
CA PRO A 35 14.11 3.79 11.45
C PRO A 35 13.34 4.80 12.32
N PRO A 36 13.31 6.09 11.93
CA PRO A 36 12.59 7.11 12.68
C PRO A 36 11.20 6.57 12.98
N ASN A 37 10.78 6.68 14.24
CA ASN A 37 9.56 6.13 14.83
C ASN A 37 8.40 6.20 13.84
N ASP A 38 8.25 5.16 13.02
CA ASP A 38 7.28 5.15 11.95
C ASP A 38 5.94 4.88 12.61
N ALA A 39 5.01 5.82 12.50
CA ALA A 39 3.67 5.67 13.05
C ALA A 39 2.96 4.40 12.51
N TYR A 40 3.45 3.81 11.42
CA TYR A 40 3.02 2.53 10.85
C TYR A 40 3.64 1.29 11.49
N THR A 41 4.66 1.39 12.34
CA THR A 41 5.23 0.22 13.03
C THR A 41 4.39 -0.13 14.28
N GLY A 42 3.54 -1.15 14.16
CA GLY A 42 2.77 -1.66 15.31
C GLY A 42 1.45 -2.37 15.03
N GLY A 43 1.08 -2.64 13.76
CA GLY A 43 -0.18 -3.32 13.45
C GLY A 43 -1.42 -2.47 13.73
N ARG A 44 -1.30 -1.16 13.51
CA ARG A 44 -2.41 -0.21 13.70
C ARG A 44 -3.51 -0.46 12.66
N PRO A 45 -4.78 -0.15 12.97
CA PRO A 45 -5.89 -0.36 12.02
C PRO A 45 -5.68 0.36 10.68
N GLU A 46 -5.03 1.53 10.68
CA GLU A 46 -4.75 2.30 9.47
C GLU A 46 -3.78 1.58 8.53
N GLN A 47 -2.78 0.89 9.08
CA GLN A 47 -1.86 0.06 8.29
C GLN A 47 -2.59 -1.11 7.62
N ARG A 48 -3.56 -1.70 8.32
CA ARG A 48 -4.38 -2.78 7.77
C ARG A 48 -5.28 -2.26 6.64
N ASP A 49 -5.88 -1.09 6.81
CA ASP A 49 -6.69 -0.46 5.77
C ASP A 49 -5.83 -0.13 4.53
N ASP A 50 -4.60 0.35 4.69
CA ASP A 50 -3.69 0.59 3.57
C ASP A 50 -3.31 -0.69 2.83
N GLN A 51 -3.04 -1.77 3.56
CA GLN A 51 -2.78 -3.08 2.95
C GLN A 51 -3.98 -3.58 2.15
N ARG A 52 -5.20 -3.36 2.64
CA ARG A 52 -6.43 -3.73 1.93
C ARG A 52 -6.64 -2.89 0.67
N TRP A 53 -6.36 -1.59 0.72
CA TRP A 53 -6.37 -0.76 -0.49
C TRP A 53 -5.34 -1.22 -1.51
N MET A 54 -4.11 -1.53 -1.07
CA MET A 54 -3.07 -2.05 -1.98
C MET A 54 -3.48 -3.39 -2.59
N GLU A 55 -4.04 -4.31 -1.80
CA GLU A 55 -4.53 -5.60 -2.26
C GLU A 55 -5.58 -5.39 -3.37
N LEU A 56 -6.60 -4.55 -3.11
CA LEU A 56 -7.65 -4.23 -4.07
C LEU A 56 -7.11 -3.60 -5.37
N LEU A 57 -6.15 -2.68 -5.25
CA LEU A 57 -5.55 -1.99 -6.40
C LEU A 57 -4.50 -2.83 -7.14
N SER A 58 -4.06 -3.95 -6.57
CA SER A 58 -3.12 -4.89 -7.19
C SER A 58 -3.81 -6.07 -7.87
N ASP A 59 -5.07 -6.35 -7.50
CA ASP A 59 -5.87 -7.42 -8.07
C ASP A 59 -6.35 -7.04 -9.48
N SER A 60 -5.87 -7.77 -10.49
CA SER A 60 -6.25 -7.53 -11.89
C SER A 60 -7.74 -7.71 -12.15
N ASP A 61 -8.36 -8.69 -11.50
CA ASP A 61 -9.76 -9.03 -11.71
C ASP A 61 -10.64 -7.95 -11.06
N ALA A 62 -10.24 -7.46 -9.89
CA ALA A 62 -10.89 -6.30 -9.26
C ALA A 62 -10.77 -5.04 -10.12
N LEU A 63 -9.57 -4.76 -10.65
CA LEU A 63 -9.34 -3.59 -11.51
C LEU A 63 -10.10 -3.64 -12.84
N ASP A 64 -10.29 -4.81 -13.43
CA ASP A 64 -11.05 -4.97 -14.67
C ASP A 64 -12.53 -4.64 -14.47
N VAL A 65 -13.07 -5.01 -13.30
CA VAL A 65 -14.44 -4.72 -12.91
C VAL A 65 -14.64 -3.27 -12.47
N ILE A 66 -13.70 -2.71 -11.69
CA ILE A 66 -13.72 -1.29 -11.27
C ILE A 66 -13.53 -0.38 -12.48
N GLY A 67 -12.71 -0.80 -13.44
CA GLY A 67 -12.29 -0.03 -14.61
C GLY A 67 -10.93 0.63 -14.37
N ARG A 68 -10.07 0.59 -15.40
CA ARG A 68 -8.67 1.05 -15.33
C ARG A 68 -8.44 2.52 -15.70
N ASN A 69 -9.46 3.19 -16.24
CA ASN A 69 -9.34 4.55 -16.78
C ASN A 69 -10.30 5.53 -16.09
N LEU A 70 -10.58 5.30 -14.80
CA LEU A 70 -11.45 6.18 -14.02
C LEU A 70 -10.65 7.25 -13.31
N SER A 71 -11.31 8.37 -13.02
CA SER A 71 -10.67 9.48 -12.32
C SER A 71 -11.71 10.30 -11.56
N SER A 72 -11.27 11.11 -10.60
CA SER A 72 -12.13 12.01 -9.84
C SER A 72 -13.29 11.26 -9.17
N GLN A 73 -14.50 11.80 -9.21
CA GLN A 73 -15.66 11.23 -8.51
C GLN A 73 -16.03 9.83 -9.02
N SER A 74 -15.88 9.53 -10.32
CA SER A 74 -16.22 8.20 -10.84
C SER A 74 -15.33 7.11 -10.27
N LEU A 75 -14.04 7.42 -10.04
CA LEU A 75 -13.10 6.51 -9.37
C LEU A 75 -13.52 6.30 -7.91
N CYS A 76 -13.85 7.37 -7.19
CA CYS A 76 -14.34 7.27 -5.81
C CYS A 76 -15.59 6.41 -5.69
N ASP A 77 -16.56 6.63 -6.58
CA ASP A 77 -17.84 5.92 -6.53
C ASP A 77 -17.65 4.43 -6.81
N GLN A 78 -16.83 4.05 -7.80
CA GLN A 78 -16.57 2.63 -8.08
C GLN A 78 -15.81 1.93 -6.95
N LEU A 79 -14.81 2.60 -6.36
CA LEU A 79 -14.05 2.05 -5.25
C LEU A 79 -14.91 1.90 -3.99
N LEU A 80 -15.66 2.95 -3.60
CA LEU A 80 -16.57 2.89 -2.45
C LEU A 80 -17.64 1.83 -2.62
N CYS A 81 -18.15 1.68 -3.84
CA CYS A 81 -19.20 0.72 -4.12
C CYS A 81 -18.73 -0.73 -3.93
N ARG A 82 -17.50 -1.04 -4.32
CA ARG A 82 -16.95 -2.38 -4.14
C ARG A 82 -16.71 -2.72 -2.68
N VAL A 83 -16.32 -1.74 -1.87
CA VAL A 83 -15.99 -1.96 -0.45
C VAL A 83 -17.16 -1.76 0.52
N SER A 84 -18.30 -1.23 0.05
CA SER A 84 -19.45 -0.92 0.90
C SER A 84 -20.79 -1.32 0.26
N GLU A 85 -21.47 -2.29 0.87
CA GLU A 85 -22.83 -2.71 0.49
C GLU A 85 -23.81 -1.51 0.48
N ALA A 86 -23.64 -0.56 1.40
CA ALA A 86 -24.48 0.64 1.47
C ALA A 86 -24.37 1.53 0.22
N GLN A 87 -23.29 1.41 -0.54
CA GLN A 87 -23.03 2.21 -1.74
C GLN A 87 -23.22 1.43 -3.04
N GLU A 88 -23.76 0.21 -2.99
CA GLU A 88 -23.99 -0.67 -4.15
C GLU A 88 -24.72 0.05 -5.30
N LYS A 89 -25.66 0.96 -4.97
CA LYS A 89 -26.43 1.74 -5.95
C LYS A 89 -25.61 2.74 -6.77
N ARG A 90 -24.36 3.02 -6.40
CA ARG A 90 -23.44 3.92 -7.10
C ARG A 90 -22.51 3.17 -8.06
N CYS A 91 -22.51 1.84 -8.05
CA CYS A 91 -21.75 1.04 -8.98
C CYS A 91 -22.24 1.26 -10.42
N THR A 92 -21.31 1.12 -11.36
CA THR A 92 -21.62 1.07 -12.79
C THR A 92 -21.01 -0.17 -13.40
N GLY A 93 -21.66 -0.77 -14.39
CA GLY A 93 -21.16 -1.97 -15.05
C GLY A 93 -21.34 -3.22 -14.20
N GLU A 94 -20.33 -4.09 -14.20
CA GLU A 94 -20.31 -5.36 -13.45
C GLU A 94 -19.74 -5.21 -12.03
N ASN A 95 -19.40 -3.97 -11.63
CA ASN A 95 -18.91 -3.71 -10.29
C ASN A 95 -20.02 -3.91 -9.26
N ALA A 96 -19.70 -4.65 -8.22
CA ALA A 96 -20.59 -4.98 -7.12
C ALA A 96 -19.80 -5.06 -5.83
N TYR A 97 -20.53 -5.06 -4.72
CA TYR A 97 -19.95 -5.23 -3.40
C TYR A 97 -19.21 -6.59 -3.30
N GLU A 98 -18.02 -6.58 -2.72
CA GLU A 98 -17.22 -7.77 -2.45
C GLU A 98 -16.88 -7.87 -0.96
N ALA A 99 -17.24 -9.02 -0.37
CA ALA A 99 -16.95 -9.29 1.03
C ALA A 99 -15.43 -9.43 1.27
N GLY A 100 -14.94 -8.89 2.40
CA GLY A 100 -13.52 -8.94 2.77
C GLY A 100 -12.84 -7.56 2.84
N TYR A 101 -13.49 -6.54 2.29
CA TYR A 101 -13.07 -5.14 2.32
C TYR A 101 -13.96 -4.27 3.23
N ASP A 102 -14.77 -4.88 4.10
CA ASP A 102 -15.77 -4.20 4.93
C ASP A 102 -15.19 -3.03 5.75
N THR A 103 -13.93 -3.12 6.19
CA THR A 103 -13.27 -2.08 6.98
C THR A 103 -13.01 -0.79 6.19
N LEU A 104 -12.92 -0.90 4.86
CA LEU A 104 -12.77 0.22 3.94
C LEU A 104 -14.09 0.94 3.66
N GLY A 105 -15.23 0.29 3.92
CA GLY A 105 -16.55 0.90 3.77
C GLY A 105 -16.85 2.06 4.73
N GLU A 106 -16.03 2.21 5.78
CA GLU A 106 -16.14 3.31 6.75
C GLU A 106 -15.50 4.62 6.28
N PHE A 107 -14.77 4.61 5.16
CA PHE A 107 -14.15 5.82 4.63
C PHE A 107 -15.19 6.72 3.95
N SER A 108 -15.05 8.03 4.17
CA SER A 108 -15.72 9.05 3.37
C SER A 108 -14.88 9.38 2.14
N ALA A 109 -15.46 9.37 0.94
CA ALA A 109 -14.74 9.73 -0.28
C ALA A 109 -15.10 11.13 -0.78
N SER A 110 -14.12 11.79 -1.38
CA SER A 110 -14.23 13.04 -2.10
C SER A 110 -13.21 13.06 -3.23
N SER A 111 -13.45 13.81 -4.30
CA SER A 111 -12.49 13.92 -5.41
C SER A 111 -11.75 15.26 -5.38
N ILE A 112 -10.47 15.25 -5.72
CA ILE A 112 -9.71 16.48 -5.98
C ILE A 112 -10.02 16.97 -7.39
N THR A 113 -10.69 18.12 -7.48
CA THR A 113 -11.05 18.76 -8.76
C THR A 113 -10.13 19.93 -9.13
N ASP A 114 -9.31 20.38 -8.18
CA ASP A 114 -8.38 21.49 -8.41
C ASP A 114 -7.19 21.06 -9.27
N SER A 115 -7.01 21.73 -10.41
CA SER A 115 -5.88 21.53 -11.32
C SER A 115 -4.54 22.00 -10.74
N GLY A 116 -4.55 22.85 -9.72
CA GLY A 116 -3.36 23.32 -9.02
C GLY A 116 -2.83 22.36 -7.94
N HIS A 117 -3.60 21.31 -7.61
CA HIS A 117 -3.21 20.33 -6.61
C HIS A 117 -2.12 19.38 -7.13
N PRO A 118 -1.17 18.91 -6.30
CA PRO A 118 -0.13 17.96 -6.73
C PRO A 118 -0.68 16.65 -7.32
N PHE A 119 -1.88 16.26 -6.89
CA PHE A 119 -2.58 15.06 -7.33
C PHE A 119 -3.95 15.42 -7.93
N PRO A 120 -4.02 15.99 -9.13
CA PRO A 120 -5.29 16.36 -9.74
C PRO A 120 -6.09 15.09 -10.11
N ARG A 121 -7.42 15.15 -10.03
CA ARG A 121 -8.32 14.04 -10.36
C ARG A 121 -8.15 12.80 -9.47
N ALA A 122 -7.43 12.90 -8.35
CA ALA A 122 -7.31 11.82 -7.39
C ALA A 122 -8.62 11.66 -6.60
N CYS A 123 -8.87 10.43 -6.17
CA CYS A 123 -9.89 10.14 -5.17
C CYS A 123 -9.28 10.18 -3.77
N VAL A 124 -9.93 10.89 -2.86
CA VAL A 124 -9.53 11.06 -1.48
C VAL A 124 -10.50 10.32 -0.58
N PHE A 125 -9.98 9.39 0.21
CA PHE A 125 -10.67 8.68 1.26
C PHE A 125 -10.22 9.19 2.62
N SER A 126 -11.16 9.50 3.51
CA SER A 126 -10.87 10.00 4.86
C SER A 126 -11.69 9.25 5.90
N LYS A 127 -11.01 8.76 6.94
CA LYS A 127 -11.57 8.03 8.09
C LYS A 127 -10.88 8.50 9.37
N GLY A 128 -11.54 9.40 10.10
CA GLY A 128 -10.93 10.04 11.27
C GLY A 128 -9.67 10.81 10.89
N ALA A 129 -8.53 10.45 11.49
CA ALA A 129 -7.21 11.02 11.16
C ALA A 129 -6.56 10.36 9.94
N HIS A 130 -7.06 9.20 9.49
CA HIS A 130 -6.48 8.47 8.38
C HIS A 130 -6.97 9.02 7.04
N ARG A 131 -6.03 9.41 6.18
CA ARG A 131 -6.30 9.97 4.87
C ARG A 131 -5.55 9.18 3.81
N VAL A 132 -6.27 8.74 2.78
CA VAL A 132 -5.76 7.92 1.68
C VAL A 132 -6.14 8.59 0.36
N LEU A 133 -5.20 8.69 -0.57
CA LEU A 133 -5.37 9.22 -1.91
C LEU A 133 -5.10 8.11 -2.91
N ILE A 134 -6.04 7.91 -3.83
CA ILE A 134 -5.90 7.00 -4.96
C ILE A 134 -5.81 7.86 -6.23
N VAL A 135 -4.66 7.78 -6.89
CA VAL A 135 -4.28 8.65 -7.99
C VAL A 135 -4.27 7.84 -9.28
N PRO A 136 -4.96 8.26 -10.36
CA PRO A 136 -4.87 7.58 -11.64
C PRO A 136 -3.47 7.74 -12.25
N GLU A 137 -2.85 6.62 -12.62
CA GLU A 137 -1.51 6.56 -13.22
C GLU A 137 -1.61 6.08 -14.67
N GLU A 138 -1.81 7.02 -15.60
CA GLU A 138 -2.03 6.72 -17.02
C GLU A 138 -0.81 6.07 -17.71
N LYS A 139 0.37 6.12 -17.08
CA LYS A 139 1.64 5.63 -17.65
C LYS A 139 1.92 4.16 -17.34
N GLU A 140 1.23 3.56 -16.37
CA GLU A 140 1.46 2.19 -15.94
C GLU A 140 0.20 1.32 -16.13
N PRO A 141 0.02 0.68 -17.30
CA PRO A 141 -1.20 -0.09 -17.59
C PRO A 141 -1.38 -1.31 -16.67
N GLY A 142 -0.30 -1.80 -16.06
CA GLY A 142 -0.31 -2.87 -15.06
C GLY A 142 -0.64 -2.40 -13.64
N ALA A 143 -0.54 -1.09 -13.37
CA ALA A 143 -0.83 -0.46 -12.08
C ALA A 143 -1.51 0.89 -12.34
N PRO A 144 -2.78 0.89 -12.80
CA PRO A 144 -3.46 2.10 -13.27
C PRO A 144 -3.76 3.11 -12.16
N TYR A 145 -3.49 2.76 -10.90
CA TYR A 145 -3.75 3.58 -9.73
C TYR A 145 -2.58 3.53 -8.75
N GLY A 146 -2.08 4.70 -8.34
CA GLY A 146 -1.16 4.87 -7.23
C GLY A 146 -1.90 5.10 -5.91
N LEU A 147 -1.34 4.62 -4.80
CA LEU A 147 -1.86 4.80 -3.45
C LEU A 147 -0.91 5.66 -2.63
N TYR A 148 -1.43 6.70 -1.98
CA TYR A 148 -0.72 7.52 -1.01
C TYR A 148 -1.54 7.60 0.28
N SER A 149 -0.94 7.39 1.44
CA SER A 149 -1.65 7.48 2.71
C SER A 149 -0.88 8.30 3.73
N CYS A 150 -1.60 8.91 4.67
CA CYS A 150 -1.00 9.57 5.81
C CYS A 150 -1.95 9.62 7.02
N LEU A 151 -1.36 9.86 8.18
CA LEU A 151 -2.10 10.24 9.39
C LEU A 151 -2.09 11.76 9.52
N THR A 152 -3.26 12.37 9.40
CA THR A 152 -3.46 13.80 9.60
C THR A 152 -3.52 14.08 11.11
N ASN A 153 -2.54 14.81 11.62
CA ASN A 153 -2.61 15.30 12.99
C ASN A 153 -3.62 16.45 13.04
N SER A 154 -4.59 16.37 13.95
CA SER A 154 -5.63 17.39 14.24
C SER A 154 -5.09 18.83 14.44
N LEU A 155 -3.77 18.97 14.65
CA LEU A 155 -3.07 20.24 14.86
C LEU A 155 -2.71 21.00 13.57
N ASN A 156 -2.70 20.36 12.39
CA ASN A 156 -2.42 21.04 11.12
C ASN A 156 -3.73 21.40 10.41
N SER A 157 -3.92 22.71 10.21
CA SER A 157 -5.21 23.40 10.04
C SER A 157 -5.98 23.17 8.71
N ALA A 158 -5.77 22.06 8.01
CA ALA A 158 -6.54 21.71 6.82
C ALA A 158 -6.90 20.23 6.70
N GLY A 159 -6.39 19.35 7.57
CA GLY A 159 -6.61 17.90 7.43
C GLY A 159 -5.99 17.31 6.16
N LEU A 160 -4.89 17.90 5.68
CA LEU A 160 -4.16 17.48 4.48
C LEU A 160 -2.84 16.79 4.86
N CYS A 161 -2.37 15.90 3.99
CA CYS A 161 -1.06 15.26 4.11
C CYS A 161 0.07 16.21 3.69
N SER A 162 1.29 15.97 4.18
CA SER A 162 2.46 16.81 3.86
C SER A 162 2.87 16.80 2.39
N PHE A 163 2.44 15.80 1.63
CA PHE A 163 2.68 15.71 0.18
C PHE A 163 1.61 16.45 -0.65
N GLU A 164 0.54 16.95 -0.03
CA GLU A 164 -0.52 17.72 -0.70
C GLU A 164 -0.28 19.24 -0.69
N GLY A 165 0.77 19.71 0.00
CA GLY A 165 1.03 21.14 0.27
C GLY A 165 2.42 21.63 -0.06
#